data_AF-A0A179GAR9-F1
#
_entry.id   AF-A0A179GAR9-F1
#
_cell.length_a   1.000
_cell.length_b   1.000
_cell.length_c   1.000
_cell.angle_alpha   90.00
_cell.angle_beta   90.00
_cell.angle_gamma   90.00
#
_symmetry.space_group_name_H-M   'P 1'
#
loop_
_entity.id
_entity.type
_entity.pdbx_description
1 polymer ?
#
loop_
_entity_poly.entity_id
_entity_poly.type
_entity_poly.pdbx_seq_one_letter_code
_entity_poly.pdbx_strand_id
1 'polypeptide(L)'
;MEALLSLAFDNLSSYDGPKVRKGLRQVEGLLAQICLSPDQHHPKADRQRQRSAATNDNVNSTFGGGNNYSNSSSVKSPGQQQQHSPPRKDLAQLSHDPAFREFFKLQEGFEWNVAMRLIGTLDRLMAKGSDGQNDLLILSALDLIQGVLLLHPPSKSLFAREQNMNLLLDLLEPFNCPAIQSATLLTLVVALIDAPTNTRTFEALDGLLTVTSLFKSRSTPREVKLKLVEFLYCYLMPETPSIPRAPGNGNHRDSVPAMLQRSPSKLAGAFSAATGTGTRRRRAGSGGTLSAATLSTEEKQELLSRHLSSVEDLVKDLRTCAPFGGVVC
;
A
#
# COMPACT_ATOMS: atom_id res chain seq x y z
N MET A 1 11.80 -15.91 9.41
CA MET A 1 10.86 -15.25 8.48
C MET A 1 10.53 -16.16 7.30
N GLU A 2 11.54 -16.73 6.64
CA GLU A 2 11.40 -17.69 5.52
C GLU A 2 10.38 -18.82 5.77
N ALA A 3 10.45 -19.51 6.92
CA ALA A 3 9.49 -20.57 7.24
C ALA A 3 8.02 -20.09 7.30
N LEU A 4 7.78 -18.85 7.78
CA LEU A 4 6.45 -18.25 7.78
C LEU A 4 6.00 -17.91 6.37
N LEU A 5 6.90 -17.35 5.55
CA LEU A 5 6.63 -17.07 4.15
C LEU A 5 6.36 -18.35 3.35
N SER A 6 7.12 -19.41 3.58
CA SER A 6 6.93 -20.72 2.94
C SER A 6 5.52 -21.23 3.22
N LEU A 7 5.12 -21.27 4.49
CA LEU A 7 3.79 -21.71 4.88
C LEU A 7 2.68 -20.81 4.31
N ALA A 8 2.91 -19.49 4.28
CA ALA A 8 1.97 -18.56 3.67
C ALA A 8 1.83 -18.80 2.17
N PHE A 9 2.94 -19.05 1.46
CA PHE A 9 2.94 -19.26 0.01
C PHE A 9 2.32 -20.60 -0.38
N ASP A 10 2.51 -21.65 0.41
CA ASP A 10 1.81 -22.93 0.23
C ASP A 10 0.29 -22.74 0.34
N ASN A 11 -0.16 -21.93 1.30
CA ASN A 11 -1.57 -21.60 1.45
C ASN A 11 -2.10 -20.71 0.31
N LEU A 12 -1.32 -19.71 -0.12
CA LEU A 12 -1.67 -18.80 -1.22
C LEU A 12 -1.73 -19.49 -2.58
N SER A 13 -0.89 -20.50 -2.81
CA SER A 13 -0.86 -21.30 -4.05
C SER A 13 -2.05 -22.28 -4.16
N SER A 14 -2.81 -22.46 -3.08
CA SER A 14 -3.99 -23.32 -3.09
C SER A 14 -5.14 -22.72 -3.91
N TYR A 15 -5.98 -23.59 -4.47
CA TYR A 15 -7.28 -23.21 -5.03
C TYR A 15 -8.39 -23.18 -3.97
N ASP A 16 -8.13 -23.64 -2.74
CA ASP A 16 -9.14 -23.66 -1.68
C ASP A 16 -9.24 -22.28 -0.99
N GLY A 17 -10.41 -21.64 -1.06
CA GLY A 17 -10.63 -20.27 -0.55
C GLY A 17 -10.23 -20.09 0.93
N PRO A 18 -10.62 -21.00 1.84
CA PRO A 18 -10.11 -21.05 3.22
C PRO A 18 -8.59 -21.09 3.35
N LYS A 19 -7.87 -21.87 2.52
CA LYS A 19 -6.41 -21.88 2.52
C LYS A 19 -5.85 -20.55 2.02
N VAL A 20 -6.36 -20.01 0.92
CA VAL A 20 -5.95 -18.68 0.41
C VAL A 20 -6.13 -17.62 1.50
N ARG A 21 -7.30 -17.60 2.16
CA ARG A 21 -7.58 -16.70 3.29
C ARG A 21 -6.56 -16.83 4.42
N LYS A 22 -6.18 -18.06 4.77
CA LYS A 22 -5.17 -18.34 5.78
C LYS A 22 -3.80 -17.79 5.35
N GLY A 23 -3.42 -17.99 4.09
CA GLY A 23 -2.18 -17.45 3.52
C GLY A 23 -2.14 -15.92 3.55
N LEU A 24 -3.21 -15.26 3.14
CA LEU A 24 -3.33 -13.79 3.20
C LEU A 24 -3.18 -13.28 4.63
N ARG A 25 -3.87 -13.89 5.61
CA ARG A 25 -3.73 -13.51 7.03
C ARG A 25 -2.34 -13.73 7.59
N GLN A 26 -1.62 -14.75 7.12
CA GLN A 26 -0.24 -14.99 7.53
C GLN A 26 0.70 -13.90 7.01
N VAL A 27 0.51 -13.46 5.76
CA VAL A 27 1.22 -12.32 5.20
C VAL A 27 0.87 -11.05 5.97
N GLU A 28 -0.42 -10.77 6.17
CA GLU A 28 -0.90 -9.62 6.94
C GLU A 28 -0.27 -9.55 8.34
N GLY A 29 -0.30 -10.68 9.07
CA GLY A 29 0.29 -10.77 10.41
C GLY A 29 1.80 -10.53 10.42
N LEU A 30 2.51 -10.98 9.39
CA LEU A 30 3.95 -10.69 9.23
C LEU A 30 4.18 -9.19 9.00
N LEU A 31 3.44 -8.57 8.09
CA LEU A 31 3.55 -7.12 7.82
C LEU A 31 3.18 -6.29 9.04
N ALA A 32 2.15 -6.68 9.78
CA ALA A 32 1.75 -6.01 11.02
C ALA A 32 2.87 -6.06 12.07
N GLN A 33 3.54 -7.20 12.27
CA GLN A 33 4.67 -7.32 13.20
C GLN A 33 5.85 -6.43 12.81
N ILE A 34 6.07 -6.24 11.51
CA ILE A 34 7.11 -5.34 10.99
C ILE A 34 6.73 -3.88 11.29
N CYS A 35 5.50 -3.49 10.99
CA CYS A 35 5.02 -2.10 11.04
C CYS A 35 4.65 -1.58 12.44
N LEU A 36 4.29 -2.45 13.37
CA LEU A 36 3.77 -2.08 14.69
C LEU A 36 4.85 -2.24 15.77
N SER A 37 4.84 -1.35 16.76
CA SER A 37 5.71 -1.46 17.92
C SER A 37 5.25 -2.63 18.80
N PRO A 38 6.16 -3.39 19.43
CA PRO A 38 5.76 -4.38 20.42
C PRO A 38 5.06 -3.67 21.59
N ASP A 39 3.85 -4.10 21.92
CA ASP A 39 3.12 -3.58 23.08
C ASP A 39 3.96 -3.74 24.35
N GLN A 40 4.27 -2.62 25.01
CA GLN A 40 5.00 -2.62 26.28
C GLN A 40 4.15 -3.05 27.49
N HIS A 41 2.92 -3.56 27.30
CA HIS A 41 2.05 -3.97 28.41
C HIS A 41 1.42 -5.35 28.23
N HIS A 42 2.16 -6.39 28.64
CA HIS A 42 1.59 -7.50 29.41
C HIS A 42 2.71 -8.28 30.12
N PRO A 43 2.95 -8.08 31.43
CA PRO A 43 3.66 -9.09 32.19
C PRO A 43 2.78 -10.34 32.23
N LYS A 44 3.31 -11.46 31.73
CA LYS A 44 2.69 -12.78 31.88
C LYS A 44 2.67 -13.11 33.38
N ALA A 45 1.54 -12.88 34.05
CA ALA A 45 1.34 -13.34 35.40
C ALA A 45 1.03 -14.84 35.38
N ASP A 46 1.93 -15.60 36.00
CA ASP A 46 1.80 -17.02 36.35
C ASP A 46 0.41 -17.32 36.95
N ARG A 47 -0.45 -18.02 36.21
CA ARG A 47 -1.63 -18.70 36.76
C ARG A 47 -1.29 -20.16 37.02
N GLN A 48 -0.41 -20.37 38.00
CA GLN A 48 -0.22 -21.69 38.61
C GLN A 48 -0.17 -21.53 40.13
N ARG A 49 -1.36 -21.45 40.74
CA ARG A 49 -1.68 -21.92 42.10
C ARG A 49 -3.04 -21.36 42.54
N GLN A 50 -4.06 -22.22 42.49
CA GLN A 50 -5.02 -22.45 43.58
C GLN A 50 -6.10 -23.42 43.08
N ARG A 51 -5.74 -24.71 43.07
CA ARG A 51 -6.68 -25.74 43.51
C ARG A 51 -6.64 -25.71 45.03
N SER A 52 -7.79 -25.51 45.68
CA SER A 52 -8.25 -26.26 46.87
C SER A 52 -9.46 -25.56 47.50
N ALA A 53 -10.44 -26.37 47.91
CA ALA A 53 -11.53 -26.10 48.85
C ALA A 53 -12.74 -25.30 48.31
N ALA A 54 -13.78 -26.02 47.88
CA ALA A 54 -14.95 -26.29 48.75
C ALA A 54 -16.06 -26.99 47.93
N THR A 55 -16.41 -28.17 48.42
CA THR A 55 -17.54 -29.03 48.08
C THR A 55 -18.87 -28.47 48.59
N ASN A 56 -19.96 -28.90 47.93
CA ASN A 56 -21.35 -28.95 48.41
C ASN A 56 -22.09 -27.60 48.59
N ASP A 57 -23.41 -27.46 48.40
CA ASP A 57 -24.48 -28.41 48.08
C ASP A 57 -25.63 -27.68 47.34
N ASN A 58 -26.47 -28.47 46.67
CA ASN A 58 -27.66 -28.07 45.93
C ASN A 58 -28.89 -28.04 46.86
N VAL A 59 -29.97 -27.33 46.46
CA VAL A 59 -31.42 -27.58 46.71
C VAL A 59 -32.25 -26.32 47.05
N ASN A 60 -32.98 -25.87 46.03
CA ASN A 60 -34.39 -25.46 45.91
C ASN A 60 -35.27 -25.09 47.14
N SER A 61 -35.95 -23.93 47.05
CA SER A 61 -37.30 -23.62 47.58
C SER A 61 -37.72 -22.20 47.13
N THR A 62 -38.70 -21.98 46.24
CA THR A 62 -40.18 -21.96 46.44
C THR A 62 -40.74 -20.62 46.97
N PHE A 63 -41.48 -19.93 46.08
CA PHE A 63 -42.62 -18.99 46.26
C PHE A 63 -42.45 -17.57 46.87
N GLY A 64 -43.15 -16.61 46.24
CA GLY A 64 -43.60 -15.36 46.88
C GLY A 64 -43.67 -14.15 45.95
N GLY A 65 -44.88 -13.69 45.62
CA GLY A 65 -45.14 -12.61 44.67
C GLY A 65 -44.98 -11.17 45.19
N GLY A 66 -45.31 -10.20 44.33
CA GLY A 66 -45.47 -8.79 44.72
C GLY A 66 -45.25 -7.79 43.59
N ASN A 67 -46.30 -7.06 43.24
CA ASN A 67 -46.41 -6.06 42.18
C ASN A 67 -45.77 -4.69 42.53
N ASN A 68 -45.55 -3.89 41.47
CA ASN A 68 -45.75 -2.43 41.35
C ASN A 68 -44.60 -1.40 41.52
N TYR A 69 -44.36 -0.73 40.39
CA TYR A 69 -44.18 0.70 40.08
C TYR A 69 -43.03 1.57 40.64
N SER A 70 -42.31 2.14 39.65
CA SER A 70 -41.80 3.53 39.52
C SER A 70 -40.67 4.02 40.44
N ASN A 71 -39.48 4.25 39.89
CA ASN A 71 -39.03 5.53 39.30
C ASN A 71 -37.49 5.71 39.43
N SER A 72 -36.87 6.12 38.31
CA SER A 72 -35.62 6.88 38.15
C SER A 72 -34.43 6.66 39.10
N SER A 73 -33.37 6.03 38.59
CA SER A 73 -31.99 6.46 38.86
C SER A 73 -30.98 5.81 37.89
N SER A 74 -30.44 6.62 36.98
CA SER A 74 -29.06 6.58 36.47
C SER A 74 -28.33 5.21 36.46
N VAL A 75 -28.51 4.44 35.39
CA VAL A 75 -27.65 3.28 35.08
C VAL A 75 -26.46 3.77 34.26
N LYS A 76 -25.29 3.84 34.89
CA LYS A 76 -23.99 3.91 34.21
C LYS A 76 -23.75 2.57 33.51
N SER A 77 -23.70 2.58 32.18
CA SER A 77 -23.28 1.41 31.40
C SER A 77 -21.82 1.05 31.71
N PRO A 78 -21.49 -0.22 31.98
CA PRO A 78 -20.11 -0.63 32.20
C PRO A 78 -19.34 -0.78 30.87
N GLY A 79 -18.29 0.03 30.74
CA GLY A 79 -17.01 -0.29 30.10
C GLY A 79 -17.01 -0.80 28.66
N GLN A 80 -17.06 0.10 27.68
CA GLN A 80 -16.43 -0.17 26.39
C GLN A 80 -14.90 -0.19 26.61
N GLN A 81 -14.31 -1.39 26.62
CA GLN A 81 -12.87 -1.55 26.49
C GLN A 81 -12.48 -1.05 25.09
N GLN A 82 -11.96 0.18 25.04
CA GLN A 82 -11.25 0.67 23.86
C GLN A 82 -10.04 -0.22 23.65
N GLN A 83 -10.10 -1.10 22.63
CA GLN A 83 -8.93 -1.77 22.09
C GLN A 83 -8.01 -0.71 21.50
N HIS A 84 -7.08 -0.20 22.30
CA HIS A 84 -5.97 0.60 21.80
C HIS A 84 -5.10 -0.30 20.92
N SER A 85 -5.08 -0.01 19.61
CA SER A 85 -4.16 -0.65 18.68
C SER A 85 -2.72 -0.22 19.05
N PRO A 86 -1.73 -1.12 18.93
CA PRO A 86 -0.34 -0.80 19.28
C PRO A 86 0.18 0.36 18.42
N PRO A 87 1.07 1.21 18.95
CA PRO A 87 1.57 2.38 18.24
C PRO A 87 2.38 1.97 16.99
N ARG A 88 2.11 2.65 15.87
CA ARG A 88 2.81 2.43 14.59
C ARG A 88 4.24 2.95 14.69
N LYS A 89 5.20 2.22 14.12
CA LYS A 89 6.58 2.68 13.98
C LYS A 89 6.66 3.80 12.95
N ASP A 90 7.48 4.80 13.21
CA ASP A 90 7.80 5.81 12.20
C ASP A 90 8.73 5.23 11.12
N LEU A 91 8.72 5.79 9.91
CA LEU A 91 9.53 5.32 8.77
C LEU A 91 11.03 5.30 9.10
N ALA A 92 11.52 6.31 9.85
CA ALA A 92 12.91 6.35 10.31
C ALA A 92 13.25 5.16 11.23
N GLN A 93 12.32 4.74 12.09
CA GLN A 93 12.49 3.62 13.00
C GLN A 93 12.48 2.29 12.25
N LEU A 94 11.60 2.13 11.27
CA LEU A 94 11.50 0.93 10.43
C LEU A 94 12.83 0.60 9.74
N SER A 95 13.53 1.61 9.19
CA SER A 95 14.81 1.40 8.50
C SER A 95 15.93 0.81 9.38
N HIS A 96 15.80 0.90 10.70
CA HIS A 96 16.74 0.34 11.67
C HIS A 96 16.28 -1.00 12.27
N ASP A 97 15.03 -1.39 12.02
CA ASP A 97 14.45 -2.62 12.56
C ASP A 97 15.07 -3.86 11.86
N PRO A 98 15.66 -4.81 12.61
CA PRO A 98 16.24 -6.02 12.04
C PRO A 98 15.23 -6.89 11.26
N ALA A 99 13.97 -6.96 11.73
CA ALA A 99 12.92 -7.72 11.05
C ALA A 99 12.54 -7.05 9.72
N PHE A 100 12.46 -5.72 9.68
CA PHE A 100 12.23 -4.98 8.43
C PHE A 100 13.37 -5.21 7.43
N ARG A 101 14.63 -5.11 7.88
CA ARG A 101 15.80 -5.33 7.01
C ARG A 101 15.85 -6.73 6.43
N GLU A 102 15.54 -7.73 7.25
CA GLU A 102 15.48 -9.12 6.78
C GLU A 102 14.30 -9.32 5.80
N PHE A 103 13.13 -8.76 6.10
CA PHE A 103 12.01 -8.76 5.17
C PHE A 103 12.38 -8.14 3.83
N PHE A 104 12.94 -6.93 3.86
CA PHE A 104 13.37 -6.19 2.68
C PHE A 104 14.35 -7.00 1.85
N LYS A 105 15.38 -7.59 2.47
CA LYS A 105 16.35 -8.47 1.81
C LYS A 105 15.68 -9.68 1.14
N LEU A 106 14.72 -10.32 1.81
CA LEU A 106 13.97 -11.44 1.23
C LEU A 106 13.13 -11.02 0.02
N GLN A 107 12.63 -9.77 -0.01
CA GLN A 107 11.82 -9.28 -1.14
C GLN A 107 12.62 -9.03 -2.42
N GLU A 108 13.95 -8.85 -2.34
CA GLU A 108 14.84 -8.72 -3.50
C GLU A 108 14.95 -10.04 -4.30
N GLY A 109 14.76 -11.18 -3.64
CA GLY A 109 14.81 -12.50 -4.28
C GLY A 109 13.45 -12.92 -4.86
N PHE A 110 13.46 -13.64 -5.99
CA PHE A 110 12.23 -14.16 -6.58
C PHE A 110 11.52 -15.22 -5.71
N GLU A 111 12.27 -15.96 -4.89
CA GLU A 111 11.73 -17.06 -4.07
C GLU A 111 10.77 -16.54 -2.99
N TRP A 112 11.15 -15.41 -2.36
CA TRP A 112 10.51 -14.85 -1.17
C TRP A 112 9.76 -13.54 -1.40
N ASN A 113 9.70 -13.05 -2.65
CA ASN A 113 8.96 -11.83 -2.99
C ASN A 113 7.45 -12.03 -2.83
N VAL A 114 6.91 -11.41 -1.78
CA VAL A 114 5.50 -11.48 -1.41
C VAL A 114 4.61 -10.82 -2.45
N ALA A 115 5.01 -9.68 -3.02
CA ALA A 115 4.21 -9.00 -4.05
C ALA A 115 4.02 -9.90 -5.28
N MET A 116 5.08 -10.57 -5.74
CA MET A 116 5.00 -11.53 -6.84
C MET A 116 4.04 -12.69 -6.53
N ARG A 117 4.08 -13.21 -5.30
CA ARG A 117 3.16 -14.28 -4.87
C ARG A 117 1.72 -13.80 -4.80
N LEU A 118 1.48 -12.60 -4.29
CA LEU A 118 0.14 -11.99 -4.20
C LEU A 118 -0.43 -11.70 -5.59
N ILE A 119 0.36 -11.21 -6.54
CA ILE A 119 -0.06 -11.03 -7.94
C ILE A 119 -0.50 -12.36 -8.54
N GLY A 120 0.28 -13.44 -8.34
CA GLY A 120 -0.12 -14.77 -8.80
C GLY A 120 -1.39 -15.29 -8.11
N THR A 121 -1.61 -14.95 -6.84
CA THR A 121 -2.87 -15.27 -6.15
C THR A 121 -4.05 -14.49 -6.72
N LEU A 122 -3.86 -13.21 -7.02
CA LEU A 122 -4.89 -12.34 -7.60
C LEU A 122 -5.36 -12.88 -8.96
N ASP A 123 -4.41 -13.23 -9.84
CA ASP A 123 -4.67 -13.87 -11.14
C ASP A 123 -5.56 -15.13 -11.01
N ARG A 124 -5.23 -16.03 -10.07
CA ARG A 124 -6.04 -17.23 -9.80
C ARG A 124 -7.42 -16.93 -9.24
N LEU A 125 -7.55 -15.91 -8.38
CA LEU A 125 -8.83 -15.52 -7.80
C LEU A 125 -9.76 -14.94 -8.88
N MET A 126 -9.22 -14.13 -9.79
CA MET A 126 -9.98 -13.57 -10.91
C MET A 126 -10.47 -14.65 -11.88
N ALA A 127 -9.66 -15.69 -12.13
CA ALA A 127 -10.05 -16.80 -12.99
C ALA A 127 -11.23 -17.65 -12.47
N LYS A 128 -11.55 -17.58 -11.17
CA LYS A 128 -12.64 -18.34 -10.55
C LYS A 128 -14.03 -17.68 -10.64
N GLY A 129 -14.10 -16.42 -11.07
CA GLY A 129 -15.35 -15.64 -11.10
C GLY A 129 -15.79 -15.14 -9.72
N SER A 130 -16.86 -14.33 -9.72
CA SER A 130 -17.38 -13.68 -8.51
C SER A 130 -18.33 -14.59 -7.73
N ASP A 131 -17.77 -15.31 -6.75
CA ASP A 131 -18.52 -15.63 -5.55
C ASP A 131 -18.14 -14.57 -4.50
N GLY A 132 -19.08 -14.09 -3.68
CA GLY A 132 -18.78 -12.98 -2.75
C GLY A 132 -17.65 -13.28 -1.75
N GLN A 133 -17.22 -14.55 -1.62
CA GLN A 133 -16.03 -14.90 -0.83
C GLN A 133 -14.73 -14.59 -1.58
N ASN A 134 -14.69 -14.81 -2.90
CA ASN A 134 -13.58 -14.45 -3.77
C ASN A 134 -13.36 -12.93 -3.77
N ASP A 135 -14.44 -12.13 -3.77
CA ASP A 135 -14.35 -10.66 -3.69
C ASP A 135 -13.57 -10.21 -2.44
N LEU A 136 -13.85 -10.81 -1.28
CA LEU A 136 -13.14 -10.51 -0.04
C LEU A 136 -11.66 -10.91 -0.09
N LEU A 137 -11.34 -12.00 -0.80
CA LEU A 137 -9.95 -12.43 -1.00
C LEU A 137 -9.21 -11.51 -1.96
N ILE A 138 -9.87 -11.04 -3.02
CA ILE A 138 -9.33 -10.05 -3.97
C ILE A 138 -9.02 -8.74 -3.23
N LEU A 139 -9.97 -8.23 -2.44
CA LEU A 139 -9.77 -7.02 -1.63
C LEU A 139 -8.59 -7.16 -0.68
N SER A 140 -8.49 -8.30 0.02
CA SER A 140 -7.38 -8.58 0.93
C SER A 140 -6.04 -8.69 0.20
N ALA A 141 -6.02 -9.29 -0.99
CA ALA A 141 -4.81 -9.37 -1.80
C ALA A 141 -4.36 -8.00 -2.32
N LEU A 142 -5.28 -7.15 -2.77
CA LEU A 142 -4.99 -5.78 -3.22
C LEU A 142 -4.42 -4.93 -2.08
N ASP A 143 -4.99 -5.00 -0.88
CA ASP A 143 -4.51 -4.26 0.30
C ASP A 143 -3.09 -4.71 0.70
N LEU A 144 -2.82 -6.02 0.69
CA LEU A 144 -1.48 -6.54 0.96
C LEU A 144 -0.48 -6.16 -0.15
N ILE A 145 -0.89 -6.15 -1.42
CA ILE A 145 -0.03 -5.68 -2.52
C ILE A 145 0.35 -4.21 -2.25
N GLN A 146 -0.60 -3.35 -1.91
CA GLN A 146 -0.33 -1.95 -1.57
C GLN A 146 0.70 -1.85 -0.43
N GLY A 147 0.47 -2.56 0.68
CA GLY A 147 1.39 -2.55 1.82
C GLY A 147 2.80 -3.02 1.46
N VAL A 148 2.94 -4.10 0.69
CA VAL A 148 4.24 -4.61 0.27
C VAL A 148 4.95 -3.66 -0.68
N LEU A 149 4.24 -3.03 -1.63
CA LEU A 149 4.83 -2.04 -2.54
C LEU A 149 5.33 -0.79 -1.82
N LEU A 150 4.68 -0.41 -0.71
CA LEU A 150 5.12 0.71 0.13
C LEU A 150 6.33 0.33 1.00
N LEU A 151 6.35 -0.90 1.54
CA LEU A 151 7.48 -1.39 2.35
C LEU A 151 8.71 -1.75 1.52
N HIS A 152 8.50 -2.20 0.28
CA HIS A 152 9.54 -2.59 -0.65
C HIS A 152 9.29 -1.95 -2.04
N PRO A 153 9.65 -0.67 -2.21
CA PRO A 153 9.49 0.05 -3.48
C PRO A 153 10.06 -0.66 -4.72
N PRO A 154 11.18 -1.42 -4.66
CA PRO A 154 11.67 -2.15 -5.83
C PRO A 154 10.65 -3.16 -6.41
N SER A 155 9.73 -3.69 -5.58
CA SER A 155 8.65 -4.57 -6.05
C SER A 155 7.67 -3.88 -7.00
N LYS A 156 7.63 -2.53 -7.05
CA LYS A 156 6.82 -1.81 -8.05
C LYS A 156 7.22 -2.18 -9.47
N SER A 157 8.48 -2.54 -9.72
CA SER A 157 8.97 -2.97 -11.05
C SER A 157 8.22 -4.18 -11.62
N LEU A 158 7.53 -4.96 -10.79
CA LEU A 158 6.65 -6.04 -11.23
C LEU A 158 5.54 -5.55 -12.16
N PHE A 159 5.06 -4.30 -11.99
CA PHE A 159 4.00 -3.70 -12.79
C PHE A 159 4.50 -3.02 -14.08
N ALA A 160 5.81 -2.99 -14.32
CA ALA A 160 6.34 -2.62 -15.64
C ALA A 160 6.02 -3.68 -16.70
N ARG A 161 5.69 -4.92 -16.26
CA ARG A 161 5.26 -6.02 -17.13
C ARG A 161 3.79 -5.85 -17.46
N GLU A 162 3.47 -5.86 -18.76
CA GLU A 162 2.11 -5.67 -19.25
C GLU A 162 1.10 -6.65 -18.63
N GLN A 163 1.46 -7.93 -18.51
CA GLN A 163 0.60 -8.94 -17.90
C GLN A 163 0.14 -8.55 -16.49
N ASN A 164 1.05 -8.02 -15.67
CA ASN A 164 0.73 -7.67 -14.28
C ASN A 164 -0.08 -6.37 -14.20
N MET A 165 0.15 -5.44 -15.12
CA MET A 165 -0.63 -4.21 -15.21
C MET A 165 -2.05 -4.48 -15.70
N ASN A 166 -2.20 -5.35 -16.71
CA ASN A 166 -3.51 -5.78 -17.22
C ASN A 166 -4.37 -6.42 -16.12
N LEU A 167 -3.78 -7.19 -15.19
CA LEU A 167 -4.55 -7.69 -14.03
C LEU A 167 -5.23 -6.58 -13.23
N LEU A 168 -4.58 -5.42 -13.06
CA LEU A 168 -5.21 -4.28 -12.40
C LEU A 168 -6.25 -3.61 -13.29
N LEU A 169 -6.02 -3.49 -14.60
CA LEU A 169 -6.98 -2.90 -15.52
C LEU A 169 -8.26 -3.76 -15.63
N ASP A 170 -8.12 -5.09 -15.69
CA ASP A 170 -9.23 -6.05 -15.72
C ASP A 170 -10.10 -5.96 -14.46
N LEU A 171 -9.51 -5.63 -13.31
CA LEU A 171 -10.27 -5.40 -12.05
C LEU A 171 -11.04 -4.09 -12.04
N LEU A 172 -10.78 -3.16 -12.97
CA LEU A 172 -11.57 -1.93 -13.13
C LEU A 172 -12.82 -2.13 -13.99
N GLU A 173 -12.96 -3.28 -14.65
CA GLU A 173 -14.11 -3.55 -15.52
C GLU A 173 -15.45 -3.38 -14.77
N PRO A 174 -16.51 -2.89 -15.44
CA PRO A 174 -17.79 -2.55 -14.80
C PRO A 174 -18.53 -3.70 -14.13
N PHE A 175 -18.19 -4.96 -14.43
CA PHE A 175 -18.80 -6.13 -13.80
C PHE A 175 -18.30 -6.37 -12.38
N ASN A 176 -17.12 -5.84 -12.04
CA ASN A 176 -16.57 -5.95 -10.69
C ASN A 176 -17.31 -5.02 -9.73
N CYS A 177 -17.41 -5.43 -8.47
CA CYS A 177 -18.11 -4.63 -7.48
C CYS A 177 -17.36 -3.31 -7.18
N PRO A 178 -18.06 -2.25 -6.74
CA PRO A 178 -17.48 -0.92 -6.52
C PRO A 178 -16.31 -0.91 -5.53
N ALA A 179 -16.33 -1.83 -4.55
CA ALA A 179 -15.26 -1.99 -3.58
C ALA A 179 -13.95 -2.48 -4.24
N ILE A 180 -14.03 -3.46 -5.15
CA ILE A 180 -12.87 -3.96 -5.89
C ILE A 180 -12.32 -2.85 -6.78
N GLN A 181 -13.17 -2.16 -7.54
CA GLN A 181 -12.73 -1.04 -8.40
C GLN A 181 -12.01 0.04 -7.58
N SER A 182 -12.56 0.41 -6.42
CA SER A 182 -11.96 1.41 -5.53
C SER A 182 -10.61 0.96 -4.96
N ALA A 183 -10.50 -0.29 -4.52
CA ALA A 183 -9.25 -0.87 -4.02
C ALA A 183 -8.19 -0.97 -5.13
N THR A 184 -8.59 -1.35 -6.34
CA THR A 184 -7.73 -1.44 -7.52
C THR A 184 -7.19 -0.07 -7.93
N LEU A 185 -8.03 0.99 -7.92
CA LEU A 185 -7.56 2.36 -8.18
C LEU A 185 -6.49 2.79 -7.18
N LEU A 186 -6.66 2.45 -5.90
CA LEU A 186 -5.65 2.74 -4.89
C LEU A 186 -4.36 1.94 -5.12
N THR A 187 -4.48 0.65 -5.48
CA THR A 187 -3.32 -0.18 -5.85
C THR A 187 -2.58 0.40 -7.06
N LEU A 188 -3.31 0.90 -8.07
CA LEU A 188 -2.71 1.59 -9.21
C LEU A 188 -1.97 2.85 -8.75
N VAL A 189 -2.54 3.71 -7.89
CA VAL A 189 -1.81 4.87 -7.36
C VAL A 189 -0.48 4.44 -6.72
N VAL A 190 -0.49 3.42 -5.87
CA VAL A 190 0.73 2.93 -5.20
C VAL A 190 1.73 2.33 -6.19
N ALA A 191 1.25 1.61 -7.22
CA ALA A 191 2.10 1.02 -8.24
C ALA A 191 2.73 2.06 -9.18
N LEU A 192 2.06 3.19 -9.42
CA LEU A 192 2.50 4.21 -10.37
C LEU A 192 3.30 5.35 -9.73
N ILE A 193 3.04 5.68 -8.45
CA ILE A 193 3.74 6.77 -7.76
C ILE A 193 5.26 6.50 -7.69
N ASP A 194 6.05 7.50 -8.07
CA ASP A 194 7.51 7.43 -8.22
C ASP A 194 8.00 6.29 -9.13
N ALA A 195 7.15 5.80 -10.04
CA ALA A 195 7.45 4.70 -10.95
C ALA A 195 7.03 5.05 -12.39
N PRO A 196 7.69 6.01 -13.06
CA PRO A 196 7.30 6.49 -14.39
C PRO A 196 7.22 5.37 -15.42
N THR A 197 8.11 4.37 -15.34
CA THR A 197 8.06 3.17 -16.22
C THR A 197 6.73 2.43 -16.10
N ASN A 198 6.18 2.28 -14.89
CA ASN A 198 4.88 1.65 -14.71
C ASN A 198 3.76 2.52 -15.28
N THR A 199 3.87 3.85 -15.15
CA THR A 199 2.93 4.79 -15.78
C THR A 199 2.94 4.66 -17.30
N ARG A 200 4.12 4.50 -17.91
CA ARG A 200 4.25 4.23 -19.34
C ARG A 200 3.55 2.92 -19.73
N THR A 201 3.75 1.84 -18.97
CA THR A 201 3.08 0.55 -19.22
C THR A 201 1.56 0.67 -19.09
N PHE A 202 1.07 1.37 -18.05
CA PHE A 202 -0.35 1.64 -17.86
C PHE A 202 -0.97 2.39 -19.05
N GLU A 203 -0.31 3.43 -19.55
CA GLU A 203 -0.80 4.19 -20.69
C GLU A 203 -0.75 3.40 -22.00
N ALA A 204 0.31 2.61 -22.22
CA ALA A 204 0.44 1.76 -23.39
C ALA A 204 -0.64 0.67 -23.48
N LEU A 205 -1.24 0.31 -22.33
CA LEU A 205 -2.35 -0.63 -22.22
C LEU A 205 -3.71 0.06 -22.15
N ASP A 206 -3.83 1.27 -22.70
CA ASP A 206 -5.07 2.05 -22.74
C ASP A 206 -5.66 2.34 -21.34
N GLY A 207 -4.84 2.34 -20.30
CA GLY A 207 -5.30 2.54 -18.92
C GLY A 207 -6.04 3.87 -18.71
N LEU A 208 -5.63 4.93 -19.42
CA LEU A 208 -6.35 6.22 -19.42
C LEU A 208 -7.75 6.11 -20.03
N LEU A 209 -7.89 5.35 -21.11
CA LEU A 209 -9.19 5.09 -21.72
C LEU A 209 -10.08 4.29 -20.76
N THR A 210 -9.55 3.26 -20.11
CA THR A 210 -10.28 2.45 -19.11
C THR A 210 -10.80 3.32 -17.96
N VAL A 211 -9.91 4.09 -17.32
CA VAL A 211 -10.25 4.99 -16.20
C VAL A 211 -11.28 6.05 -16.61
N THR A 212 -11.06 6.73 -17.73
CA THR A 212 -11.98 7.79 -18.18
C THR A 212 -13.32 7.25 -18.66
N SER A 213 -13.35 6.06 -19.26
CA SER A 213 -14.61 5.40 -19.65
C SER A 213 -15.42 4.99 -18.43
N LEU A 214 -14.78 4.43 -17.40
CA LEU A 214 -15.42 4.15 -16.12
C LEU A 214 -15.92 5.43 -15.47
N PHE A 215 -15.16 6.53 -15.51
CA PHE A 215 -15.58 7.82 -14.95
C PHE A 215 -16.81 8.43 -15.66
N LYS A 216 -16.80 8.40 -17.00
CA LYS A 216 -17.87 8.94 -17.85
C LYS A 216 -19.15 8.13 -17.76
N SER A 217 -19.06 6.84 -17.44
CA SER A 217 -20.24 5.99 -17.32
C SER A 217 -21.23 6.52 -16.28
N ARG A 218 -22.51 6.51 -16.63
CA ARG A 218 -23.61 6.91 -15.73
C ARG A 218 -23.91 5.85 -14.68
N SER A 219 -23.56 4.59 -14.94
CA SER A 219 -23.77 3.49 -13.98
C SER A 219 -22.72 3.46 -12.87
N THR A 220 -21.60 4.18 -13.03
CA THR A 220 -20.52 4.18 -12.05
C THR A 220 -20.96 4.85 -10.75
N PRO A 221 -20.85 4.17 -9.61
CA PRO A 221 -21.23 4.73 -8.31
C PRO A 221 -20.41 5.97 -7.94
N ARG A 222 -21.02 6.86 -7.15
CA ARG A 222 -20.40 8.12 -6.71
C ARG A 222 -19.07 7.90 -6.00
N GLU A 223 -18.97 6.87 -5.16
CA GLU A 223 -17.73 6.54 -4.44
C GLU A 223 -16.57 6.19 -5.38
N VAL A 224 -16.85 5.40 -6.43
CA VAL A 224 -15.84 5.05 -7.44
C VAL A 224 -15.45 6.28 -8.26
N LYS A 225 -16.42 7.15 -8.60
CA LYS A 225 -16.13 8.43 -9.28
C LYS A 225 -15.20 9.32 -8.48
N LEU A 226 -15.35 9.38 -7.15
CA LEU A 226 -14.41 10.12 -6.29
C LEU A 226 -13.00 9.52 -6.37
N LYS A 227 -12.88 8.19 -6.31
CA LYS A 227 -11.59 7.50 -6.46
C LYS A 227 -10.94 7.68 -7.83
N LEU A 228 -11.75 7.72 -8.89
CA LEU A 228 -11.27 8.01 -10.24
C LEU A 228 -10.72 9.44 -10.35
N VAL A 229 -11.39 10.41 -9.74
CA VAL A 229 -10.90 11.80 -9.69
C VAL A 229 -9.60 11.90 -8.88
N GLU A 230 -9.52 11.26 -7.71
CA GLU A 230 -8.28 11.16 -6.93
C GLU A 230 -7.14 10.55 -7.75
N PHE A 231 -7.41 9.46 -8.48
CA PHE A 231 -6.44 8.83 -9.37
C PHE A 231 -5.99 9.78 -10.48
N LEU A 232 -6.91 10.49 -11.15
CA LEU A 232 -6.58 11.45 -12.21
C LEU A 232 -5.73 12.61 -11.70
N TYR A 233 -5.99 13.09 -10.47
CA TYR A 233 -5.12 14.08 -9.84
C TYR A 233 -3.71 13.52 -9.59
N CYS A 234 -3.60 12.31 -9.04
CA CYS A 234 -2.31 11.64 -8.86
C CYS A 234 -1.57 11.43 -10.19
N TYR A 235 -2.28 11.05 -11.26
CA TYR A 235 -1.72 10.87 -12.59
C TYR A 235 -1.14 12.18 -13.13
N LEU A 236 -1.81 13.32 -12.93
CA LEU A 236 -1.36 14.62 -13.42
C LEU A 236 -0.24 15.25 -12.57
N MET A 237 0.01 14.77 -11.35
CA MET A 237 1.12 15.26 -10.51
C MET A 237 2.48 15.04 -11.20
N PRO A 238 3.47 15.95 -11.03
CA PRO A 238 4.80 15.75 -11.61
C PRO A 238 5.42 14.41 -11.20
N GLU A 239 6.01 13.68 -12.16
CA GLU A 239 6.60 12.36 -11.90
C GLU A 239 7.97 12.44 -11.20
N THR A 240 8.57 13.62 -11.11
CA THR A 240 9.81 13.87 -10.36
C THR A 240 9.55 15.02 -9.38
N PRO A 241 9.94 14.89 -8.09
CA PRO A 241 9.83 15.99 -7.16
C PRO A 241 10.76 17.14 -7.61
N SER A 242 10.18 18.29 -7.94
CA SER A 242 10.89 19.54 -8.15
C SER A 242 11.49 19.98 -6.81
N ILE A 243 12.76 19.65 -6.54
CA ILE A 243 13.46 20.21 -5.39
C ILE A 243 13.68 21.70 -5.69
N PRO A 244 13.11 22.64 -4.92
CA PRO A 244 13.41 24.05 -5.10
C PRO A 244 14.89 24.25 -4.84
N ARG A 245 15.63 24.69 -5.86
CA ARG A 245 17.02 25.10 -5.72
C ARG A 245 17.00 26.28 -4.75
N ALA A 246 17.50 26.08 -3.53
CA ALA A 246 17.52 27.13 -2.52
C ALA A 246 18.10 28.42 -3.15
N PRO A 247 17.47 29.59 -2.96
CA PRO A 247 18.05 30.86 -3.38
C PRO A 247 19.27 31.11 -2.48
N GLY A 248 20.41 30.59 -2.90
CA GLY A 248 21.70 30.91 -2.31
C GLY A 248 21.98 32.37 -2.59
N ASN A 249 21.88 33.18 -1.54
CA ASN A 249 22.25 34.58 -1.42
C ASN A 249 23.23 35.07 -2.48
N GLY A 250 22.89 36.22 -3.08
CA GLY A 250 23.87 37.06 -3.74
C GLY A 250 25.08 37.28 -2.82
N ASN A 251 26.25 36.85 -3.28
CA ASN A 251 27.46 37.64 -3.14
C ASN A 251 28.49 37.16 -4.16
N HIS A 252 28.93 38.13 -4.94
CA HIS A 252 30.16 38.18 -5.72
C HIS A 252 31.27 37.28 -5.16
N ARG A 253 31.80 36.38 -5.99
CA ARG A 253 33.25 36.12 -6.03
C ARG A 253 33.65 35.42 -7.33
N ASP A 254 34.32 36.21 -8.16
CA ASP A 254 35.15 35.75 -9.25
C ASP A 254 36.22 34.75 -8.76
N SER A 255 36.56 33.82 -9.66
CA SER A 255 37.82 33.05 -9.72
C SER A 255 38.04 31.95 -8.69
N VAL A 256 37.67 30.69 -9.03
CA VAL A 256 38.50 29.49 -8.78
C VAL A 256 38.06 28.31 -9.67
N PRO A 257 38.98 27.50 -10.23
CA PRO A 257 38.66 26.47 -11.21
C PRO A 257 38.02 25.22 -10.60
N ALA A 258 37.21 24.54 -11.42
CA ALA A 258 36.53 23.29 -11.14
C ALA A 258 37.48 22.18 -10.72
N MET A 259 37.61 21.93 -9.41
CA MET A 259 37.97 20.65 -8.81
C MET A 259 37.79 20.79 -7.29
N LEU A 260 37.07 19.85 -6.67
CA LEU A 260 36.81 19.74 -5.22
C LEU A 260 35.65 20.59 -4.66
N GLN A 261 34.42 20.28 -5.07
CA GLN A 261 33.24 20.42 -4.20
C GLN A 261 32.69 19.01 -3.93
N ARG A 262 33.01 18.48 -2.74
CA ARG A 262 32.43 17.24 -2.24
C ARG A 262 31.02 17.53 -1.74
N SER A 263 30.07 16.75 -2.24
CA SER A 263 28.61 16.87 -2.11
C SER A 263 28.08 16.94 -0.66
N PRO A 264 27.00 17.70 -0.41
CA PRO A 264 26.11 17.49 0.72
C PRO A 264 25.04 16.44 0.31
N SER A 265 25.38 15.16 0.41
CA SER A 265 24.42 14.08 0.16
C SER A 265 24.76 12.86 1.02
N LYS A 266 24.28 12.87 2.27
CA LYS A 266 24.26 11.70 3.15
C LYS A 266 22.85 11.46 3.71
N LEU A 267 21.88 11.36 2.81
CA LEU A 267 20.56 10.82 3.14
C LEU A 267 19.93 10.03 1.97
N ALA A 268 20.33 10.29 0.71
CA ALA A 268 19.94 9.47 -0.43
C ALA A 268 20.71 8.12 -0.55
N GLY A 269 21.69 7.87 0.32
CA GLY A 269 22.58 6.70 0.23
C GLY A 269 22.10 5.42 0.92
N ALA A 270 20.94 5.43 1.57
CA ALA A 270 20.44 4.28 2.33
C ALA A 270 19.64 3.27 1.47
N PHE A 271 19.31 3.61 0.21
CA PHE A 271 18.47 2.76 -0.67
C PHE A 271 19.22 2.14 -1.86
N SER A 272 20.55 2.22 -1.92
CA SER A 272 21.31 1.73 -3.11
C SER A 272 22.58 0.95 -2.81
N ALA A 273 22.77 0.39 -1.61
CA ALA A 273 23.98 -0.36 -1.28
C ALA A 273 23.70 -1.73 -0.65
N ALA A 274 23.35 -2.71 -1.49
CA ALA A 274 23.50 -4.13 -1.17
C ALA A 274 24.01 -4.90 -2.40
N THR A 275 25.27 -4.67 -2.79
CA THR A 275 26.07 -5.67 -3.51
C THR A 275 27.49 -5.59 -3.00
N GLY A 276 27.87 -6.61 -2.22
CA GLY A 276 29.22 -6.81 -1.74
C GLY A 276 30.17 -7.21 -2.86
N THR A 277 31.36 -6.61 -2.81
CA THR A 277 32.69 -7.20 -3.08
C THR A 277 32.83 -8.19 -4.24
N GLY A 278 33.51 -7.75 -5.30
CA GLY A 278 34.30 -8.67 -6.12
C GLY A 278 34.47 -8.25 -7.58
N THR A 279 35.70 -7.89 -7.93
CA THR A 279 36.27 -7.81 -9.30
C THR A 279 35.85 -6.66 -10.23
N ARG A 280 36.85 -5.81 -10.49
CA ARG A 280 36.94 -4.84 -11.58
C ARG A 280 36.45 -5.41 -12.91
N ARG A 281 35.36 -4.84 -13.46
CA ARG A 281 35.17 -4.71 -14.91
C ARG A 281 34.63 -3.32 -15.22
N ARG A 282 35.41 -2.56 -16.00
CA ARG A 282 34.96 -1.37 -16.73
C ARG A 282 33.64 -1.71 -17.44
N ARG A 283 32.57 -0.96 -17.18
CA ARG A 283 31.43 -0.88 -18.09
C ARG A 283 30.91 0.55 -18.16
N ALA A 284 30.69 0.94 -19.41
CA ALA A 284 30.27 2.24 -19.89
C ALA A 284 28.92 2.66 -19.31
N GLY A 285 28.69 3.98 -19.33
CA GLY A 285 27.56 4.66 -18.71
C GLY A 285 26.20 4.09 -19.12
N SER A 286 25.37 3.86 -18.11
CA SER A 286 23.93 3.67 -18.23
C SER A 286 23.26 4.68 -17.29
N GLY A 287 23.21 5.94 -17.74
CA GLY A 287 22.46 7.02 -17.11
C GLY A 287 21.28 7.50 -17.96
N GLY A 288 20.97 6.79 -19.05
CA GLY A 288 20.05 7.27 -20.10
C GLY A 288 18.63 6.68 -20.09
N THR A 289 18.33 5.66 -19.28
CA THR A 289 17.02 4.97 -19.32
C THR A 289 15.96 5.59 -18.42
N LEU A 290 16.34 6.18 -17.29
CA LEU A 290 15.37 6.84 -16.39
C LEU A 290 14.81 8.13 -16.99
N SER A 291 15.65 8.91 -17.69
CA SER A 291 15.25 10.17 -18.31
C SER A 291 14.30 9.99 -19.50
N ALA A 292 14.25 8.80 -20.12
CA ALA A 292 13.41 8.54 -21.29
C ALA A 292 11.98 8.14 -20.93
N ALA A 293 11.72 7.75 -19.67
CA ALA A 293 10.41 7.28 -19.23
C ALA A 293 9.57 8.37 -18.53
N THR A 294 10.19 9.47 -18.13
CA THR A 294 9.53 10.56 -17.39
C THR A 294 8.83 11.51 -18.35
N LEU A 295 7.55 11.80 -18.10
CA LEU A 295 6.81 12.85 -18.81
C LEU A 295 6.52 14.05 -17.92
N SER A 296 6.50 15.22 -18.55
CA SER A 296 6.01 16.47 -17.95
C SER A 296 4.50 16.40 -17.67
N THR A 297 4.03 17.30 -16.80
CA THR A 297 2.59 17.42 -16.53
C THR A 297 1.82 17.84 -17.79
N GLU A 298 2.42 18.67 -18.64
CA GLU A 298 1.84 19.11 -19.90
C GLU A 298 1.64 17.95 -20.90
N GLU A 299 2.65 17.09 -21.05
CA GLU A 299 2.55 15.90 -21.92
C GLU A 299 1.47 14.93 -21.42
N LYS A 300 1.39 14.73 -20.09
CA LYS A 300 0.33 13.90 -19.49
C LYS A 300 -1.05 14.52 -19.62
N GLN A 301 -1.17 15.84 -19.56
CA GLN A 301 -2.41 16.55 -19.85
C GLN A 301 -2.84 16.30 -21.30
N GLU A 302 -1.91 16.34 -22.27
CA GLU A 302 -2.21 16.05 -23.68
C GLU A 302 -2.68 14.60 -23.88
N LEU A 303 -2.05 13.64 -23.19
CA LEU A 303 -2.50 12.24 -23.26
C LEU A 303 -3.90 12.07 -22.67
N LEU A 304 -4.19 12.68 -21.52
CA LEU A 304 -5.49 12.60 -20.89
C LEU A 304 -6.58 13.32 -21.70
N SER A 305 -6.26 14.43 -22.36
CA SER A 305 -7.21 15.23 -23.14
C SER A 305 -7.77 14.49 -24.37
N ARG A 306 -7.05 13.46 -24.85
CA ARG A 306 -7.55 12.54 -25.89
C ARG A 306 -8.77 11.73 -25.43
N HIS A 307 -8.95 11.56 -24.12
CA HIS A 307 -10.00 10.71 -23.55
C HIS A 307 -11.04 11.48 -22.73
N LEU A 308 -10.70 12.67 -22.23
CA LEU A 308 -11.55 13.52 -21.40
C LEU A 308 -11.48 14.98 -21.89
N SER A 309 -12.62 15.65 -22.06
CA SER A 309 -12.66 17.03 -22.58
C SER A 309 -12.54 18.12 -21.52
N SER A 310 -12.56 17.76 -20.22
CA SER A 310 -12.55 18.69 -19.08
C SER A 310 -11.24 18.62 -18.30
N VAL A 311 -10.12 18.39 -18.97
CA VAL A 311 -8.82 18.19 -18.30
C VAL A 311 -8.28 19.51 -17.76
N GLU A 312 -8.57 20.62 -18.43
CA GLU A 312 -8.16 21.96 -18.05
C GLU A 312 -8.69 22.35 -16.66
N ASP A 313 -9.94 21.97 -16.35
CA ASP A 313 -10.55 22.21 -15.05
C ASP A 313 -9.85 21.38 -13.95
N LEU A 314 -9.53 20.10 -14.21
CA LEU A 314 -8.76 19.28 -13.28
C LEU A 314 -7.37 19.88 -13.01
N VAL A 315 -6.66 20.32 -14.06
CA VAL A 315 -5.32 20.91 -13.91
C VAL A 315 -5.39 22.22 -13.13
N LYS A 316 -6.41 23.04 -13.40
CA LYS A 316 -6.66 24.29 -12.66
C LYS A 316 -6.97 24.02 -11.18
N ASP A 317 -7.80 23.04 -10.89
CA ASP A 317 -8.13 22.63 -9.53
C ASP A 317 -6.90 22.09 -8.79
N LEU A 318 -6.06 21.28 -9.45
CA LEU A 318 -4.82 20.76 -8.87
C LEU A 318 -3.85 21.90 -8.49
N ARG A 319 -3.68 22.89 -9.36
CA ARG A 319 -2.84 24.08 -9.11
C ARG A 319 -3.39 24.95 -7.98
N THR A 320 -4.71 25.05 -7.85
CA THR A 320 -5.38 25.90 -6.86
C THR A 320 -5.44 25.23 -5.48
N CYS A 321 -5.75 23.93 -5.43
CA CYS A 321 -5.94 23.18 -4.19
C CYS A 321 -4.62 22.75 -3.55
N ALA A 322 -3.51 22.70 -4.30
CA ALA A 322 -2.20 22.25 -3.84
C ALA A 322 -2.29 21.07 -2.84
N PRO A 323 -2.94 19.94 -3.22
CA PRO A 323 -3.48 18.94 -2.28
C PRO A 323 -2.43 18.26 -1.38
N PHE A 324 -1.14 18.43 -1.68
CA PHE A 324 -0.01 17.91 -0.90
C PHE A 324 0.99 18.99 -0.43
N GLY A 325 0.54 20.24 -0.26
CA GLY A 325 1.30 21.27 0.47
C GLY A 325 2.24 22.15 -0.36
N GLY A 326 1.88 22.46 -1.61
CA GLY A 326 2.51 23.57 -2.36
C GLY A 326 3.94 23.35 -2.87
N VAL A 327 4.43 22.10 -2.95
CA VAL A 327 5.78 21.77 -3.49
C VAL A 327 5.83 21.77 -5.03
N VAL A 328 4.72 22.11 -5.70
CA VAL A 328 4.64 22.13 -7.16
C VAL A 328 4.76 23.58 -7.64
N CYS A 329 6.00 24.04 -7.81
CA CYS A 329 6.43 25.14 -8.68
C CYS A 329 7.95 25.02 -8.90
#